data_AF-A0A357MPF1-F1
#
_entry.id   AF-A0A357MPF1-F1
#
_cell.length_a   1.000
_cell.length_b   1.000
_cell.length_c   1.000
_cell.angle_alpha   90.00
_cell.angle_beta   90.00
_cell.angle_gamma   90.00
#
_symmetry.space_group_name_H-M   'P 1'
#
loop_
_entity.id
_entity.type
_entity.pdbx_description
1 polymer ?
#
loop_
_entity_poly.entity_id
_entity_poly.type
_entity_poly.pdbx_seq_one_letter_code
_entity_poly.pdbx_strand_id
1 'polypeptide(L)' 'RCMTALALCPEPDLVVFDEPTTALDVTTQIDVLMAIKEAIRDTGVAALYITHDLAVVAQVSD' A
#
# COMPACT_ATOMS: atom_id res chain seq x y z
N ARG A 1 1.88 -3.67 -6.97
CA ARG A 1 0.62 -4.13 -7.62
C ARG A 1 0.46 -5.66 -7.57
N CYS A 2 1.26 -6.49 -8.26
CA CYS A 2 1.11 -7.96 -8.17
C CYS A 2 1.28 -8.49 -6.73
N MET A 3 2.28 -7.99 -5.99
CA MET A 3 2.49 -8.39 -4.59
C MET A 3 1.29 -8.08 -3.70
N THR A 4 0.66 -6.92 -3.89
CA THR A 4 -0.57 -6.53 -3.18
C THR A 4 -1.71 -7.50 -3.46
N ALA A 5 -1.93 -7.84 -4.73
CA ALA A 5 -2.97 -8.80 -5.10
C ALA A 5 -2.71 -10.17 -4.45
N LEU A 6 -1.47 -10.66 -4.51
CA LEU A 6 -1.07 -11.92 -3.87
C LEU A 6 -1.27 -11.89 -2.35
N ALA A 7 -0.99 -10.76 -1.70
CA ALA A 7 -1.18 -10.57 -0.27
C ALA A 7 -2.66 -10.52 0.14
N LEU A 8 -3.54 -10.00 -0.73
CA LEU A 8 -4.98 -9.88 -0.47
C LEU A 8 -5.79 -11.12 -0.89
N CYS A 9 -5.29 -11.93 -1.84
CA CYS A 9 -5.93 -13.17 -2.28
C CYS A 9 -6.40 -14.12 -1.16
N PRO A 10 -5.66 -14.31 -0.04
CA PRO A 10 -6.12 -15.18 1.04
C PRO A 10 -7.16 -14.56 1.98
N GLU A 11 -7.68 -13.36 1.67
CA GLU A 11 -8.66 -12.62 2.50
C GLU A 11 -8.18 -12.44 3.95
N PRO A 12 -6.96 -11.92 4.19
CA PRO A 12 -6.42 -11.82 5.53
C PRO A 12 -7.09 -10.71 6.35
N ASP A 13 -7.20 -10.85 7.66
CA ASP A 13 -7.67 -9.75 8.52
C ASP A 13 -6.70 -8.55 8.54
N LEU A 14 -5.41 -8.80 8.31
CA LEU A 14 -4.33 -7.80 8.35
C LEU A 14 -3.25 -8.09 7.30
N VAL A 15 -2.81 -7.05 6.59
CA VAL A 15 -1.64 -7.07 5.72
C VAL A 15 -0.59 -6.08 6.22
N VAL A 16 0.68 -6.49 6.22
CA VAL A 16 1.82 -5.63 6.54
C VAL A 16 2.62 -5.38 5.26
N PHE A 17 2.78 -4.12 4.89
CA PHE A 17 3.62 -3.69 3.79
C PHE A 17 4.93 -3.10 4.31
N ASP A 18 6.03 -3.81 4.09
CA ASP A 18 7.38 -3.36 4.46
C ASP A 18 8.06 -2.68 3.26
N GLU A 19 8.15 -1.36 3.31
CA GLU A 19 8.67 -0.50 2.24
C GLU A 19 8.20 -0.87 0.82
N PRO A 20 6.88 -0.93 0.56
CA PRO A 20 6.31 -1.50 -0.67
C PRO A 20 6.57 -0.68 -1.93
N THR A 21 7.14 0.52 -1.80
CA THR A 21 7.42 1.48 -2.88
C THR A 21 8.91 1.70 -3.11
N THR A 22 9.78 0.91 -2.46
CA THR A 22 11.23 1.03 -2.64
C THR A 22 11.63 0.81 -4.10
N ALA A 23 12.63 1.58 -4.55
CA ALA A 23 13.15 1.61 -5.92
C ALA A 23 12.19 2.16 -7.01
N LEU A 24 11.08 2.81 -6.63
CA LEU A 24 10.21 3.54 -7.54
C LEU A 24 10.42 5.05 -7.46
N ASP A 25 10.20 5.75 -8.57
CA ASP A 25 10.14 7.21 -8.56
C ASP A 25 8.91 7.72 -7.82
N VAL A 26 8.97 8.94 -7.29
CA VAL A 26 7.94 9.54 -6.42
C VAL A 26 6.54 9.49 -7.03
N THR A 27 6.39 9.72 -8.34
CA THR A 27 5.07 9.71 -9.01
C THR A 27 4.50 8.30 -8.99
N THR A 28 5.32 7.31 -9.35
CA THR A 28 4.91 5.90 -9.33
C THR A 28 4.63 5.41 -7.90
N GLN A 29 5.33 5.92 -6.88
CA GLN A 29 5.03 5.56 -5.48
C GLN A 29 3.60 5.96 -5.11
N ILE A 30 3.19 7.19 -5.45
CA ILE A 30 1.84 7.69 -5.17
C ILE A 30 0.79 6.81 -5.86
N ASP A 31 0.98 6.50 -7.14
CA ASP A 31 0.07 5.64 -7.91
C ASP A 31 -0.06 4.24 -7.31
N VAL A 32 1.04 3.68 -6.79
CA VAL A 32 1.04 2.37 -6.12
C VAL A 32 0.31 2.45 -4.78
N LEU A 33 0.59 3.46 -3.97
CA LEU A 33 -0.07 3.63 -2.67
C LEU A 33 -1.57 3.86 -2.81
N MET A 34 -2.00 4.66 -3.78
CA MET A 34 -3.42 4.88 -4.08
C MET A 34 -4.11 3.57 -4.49
N ALA A 35 -3.49 2.77 -5.37
CA ALA A 35 -4.03 1.48 -5.78
C ALA A 35 -4.14 0.49 -4.60
N ILE A 36 -3.19 0.52 -3.67
CA ILE A 36 -3.25 -0.34 -2.48
C ILE A 36 -4.33 0.16 -1.52
N LYS A 37 -4.44 1.48 -1.29
CA LYS A 37 -5.50 2.10 -0.46
C LYS A 37 -6.89 1.73 -0.97
N GLU A 38 -7.10 1.78 -2.29
CA GLU A 38 -8.36 1.38 -2.90
C GLU A 38 -8.64 -0.12 -2.70
N ALA A 39 -7.65 -0.99 -2.93
CA ALA A 39 -7.81 -2.43 -2.71
C ALA A 39 -8.12 -2.79 -1.25
N ILE A 40 -7.48 -2.12 -0.29
CA ILE A 40 -7.75 -2.28 1.15
C ILE A 40 -9.20 -1.85 1.46
N ARG A 41 -9.63 -0.69 0.94
CA ARG A 41 -11.00 -0.20 1.13
C ARG A 41 -12.04 -1.17 0.58
N ASP A 42 -11.79 -1.73 -0.59
CA ASP A 42 -12.73 -2.61 -1.27
C ASP A 42 -12.80 -4.00 -0.63
N THR A 43 -11.70 -4.45 0.00
CA THR A 43 -11.64 -5.76 0.68
C THR A 43 -11.96 -5.71 2.17
N GLY A 44 -11.93 -4.53 2.80
CA GLY A 44 -12.17 -4.36 4.24
C GLY A 44 -11.02 -4.85 5.14
N VAL A 45 -9.88 -5.21 4.55
CA VAL A 45 -8.68 -5.70 5.23
C VAL A 45 -8.02 -4.57 6.02
N ALA A 46 -7.47 -4.85 7.22
CA ALA A 46 -6.60 -3.89 7.89
C ALA A 46 -5.22 -3.87 7.23
N ALA A 47 -4.57 -2.70 7.17
CA ALA A 47 -3.22 -2.59 6.60
C ALA A 47 -2.27 -1.79 7.50
N LEU A 48 -1.06 -2.30 7.68
CA LEU A 48 0.06 -1.60 8.31
C LEU A 48 1.13 -1.29 7.26
N TYR A 49 1.51 -0.03 7.17
CA TYR A 49 2.55 0.45 6.27
C TYR A 49 3.81 0.82 7.05
N ILE A 50 4.95 0.29 6.60
CA ILE A 50 6.28 0.63 7.11
C ILE A 50 7.02 1.36 5.97
N THR A 51 7.54 2.55 6.25
CA THR A 51 8.31 3.35 5.29
C THR A 51 9.19 4.36 6.00
N HIS A 52 10.28 4.76 5.34
CA HIS A 52 11.09 5.90 5.74
C HIS A 52 10.69 7.20 5.03
N ASP A 53 9.83 7.14 4.01
CA ASP A 53 9.35 8.31 3.26
C ASP A 53 7.95 8.76 3.73
N LEU A 54 7.95 9.58 4.77
CA LEU A 54 6.73 10.15 5.34
C LEU A 54 6.10 11.22 4.44
N ALA A 55 6.87 11.85 3.54
CA ALA A 55 6.37 12.90 2.66
C ALA A 55 5.42 12.33 1.60
N VAL A 56 5.75 11.14 1.07
CA VAL A 56 4.88 10.41 0.15
C VAL A 56 3.62 9.91 0.87
N VAL A 57 3.75 9.39 2.09
CA VAL A 57 2.58 8.94 2.88
C VAL A 57 1.63 10.08 3.19
N ALA A 58 2.14 11.25 3.53
CA ALA A 58 1.31 12.43 3.83
C ALA A 58 0.44 12.88 2.64
N GLN A 59 0.81 12.54 1.39
CA GLN A 59 0.02 12.86 0.20
C GLN A 59 -1.12 11.88 -0.04
N VAL A 60 -1.04 10.67 0.55
CA VAL A 60 -2.00 9.58 0.34
C VAL A 60 -2.88 9.33 1.58
N SER A 61 -2.45 9.86 2.72
CA SER A 61 -3.20 9.87 3.98
C SER A 61 -4.33 10.90 3.92
N ASP A 62 -5.51 10.55 4.42
CA ASP A 62 -6.63 11.49 4.61
C ASP A 62 -6.47 12.29 5.92
#